data_AF-A0A8S2ZR90-F1
#
_entry.id   AF-A0A8S2ZR90-F1
#
_cell.length_a   1.000
_cell.length_b   1.000
_cell.length_c   1.000
_cell.angle_alpha   90.00
_cell.angle_beta   90.00
_cell.angle_gamma   90.00
#
_symmetry.space_group_name_H-M   'P 1'
#
loop_
_entity.id
_entity.type
_entity.pdbx_description
1 polymer ?
#
loop_
_entity_poly.entity_id
_entity_poly.type
_entity_poly.pdbx_seq_one_letter_code
_entity_poly.pdbx_strand_id
1 'polypeptide(L)'
;NIWKRIKKYVKLFKDEQARQPLANLLCLPLMPPAEVIGLFCAIVEEFSNMDDKLLKLTGYVLRNYIDCPRYPIEKWNHFNLIQERPRTNNHVEGYHRQLNAHIGIHPNIWTWMMNVQKAEELSAIRVEQEDEQGRTTRKRKKHNVDHDIHLGSARQAL
;
A
#
# COMPACT_ATOMS: atom_id res chain seq x y z
N ASN A 1 5.50 10.39 7.31
CA ASN A 1 5.59 8.99 6.85
C ASN A 1 6.34 8.19 7.91
N ILE A 2 5.66 7.22 8.53
CA ILE A 2 6.16 6.33 9.60
C ILE A 2 7.48 5.64 9.20
N TRP A 3 7.61 5.21 7.93
CA TRP A 3 8.80 4.53 7.40
C TRP A 3 10.06 5.39 7.41
N LYS A 4 9.95 6.71 7.16
CA LYS A 4 11.11 7.61 7.27
C LYS A 4 11.58 7.77 8.72
N ARG A 5 10.66 7.64 9.70
CA ARG A 5 11.03 7.67 11.13
C ARG A 5 11.59 6.32 11.57
N ILE A 6 10.97 5.21 11.19
CA ILE A 6 11.49 3.85 11.42
C ILE A 6 12.91 3.69 10.86
N LYS A 7 13.24 4.29 9.71
CA LYS A 7 14.60 4.27 9.16
C LYS A 7 15.67 4.80 10.11
N LYS A 8 15.34 5.75 11.00
CA LYS A 8 16.28 6.24 12.03
C LYS A 8 16.60 5.17 13.09
N TYR A 9 15.71 4.21 13.24
CA TYR A 9 15.79 3.09 14.17
C TYR A 9 16.27 1.80 13.48
N VAL A 10 16.71 1.85 12.21
CA VAL A 10 17.24 0.68 11.48
C VAL A 10 18.43 0.04 12.19
N LYS A 11 19.23 0.82 12.93
CA LYS A 11 20.30 0.28 13.76
C LYS A 11 19.78 -0.63 14.89
N LEU A 12 18.56 -0.38 15.40
CA LEU A 12 17.92 -1.20 16.43
C LEU A 12 17.42 -2.54 15.90
N PHE A 13 17.29 -2.73 14.58
CA PHE A 13 17.04 -4.08 14.02
C PHE A 13 18.24 -5.02 14.16
N LYS A 14 19.43 -4.48 14.50
CA LYS A 14 20.62 -5.29 14.83
C LYS A 14 20.62 -5.77 16.28
N ASP A 15 19.84 -5.13 17.15
CA ASP A 15 19.65 -5.57 18.52
C ASP A 15 18.65 -6.73 18.51
N GLU A 16 19.08 -7.87 19.01
CA GLU A 16 18.31 -9.10 19.00
C GLU A 16 17.02 -8.98 19.82
N GLN A 17 17.06 -8.21 20.92
CA GLN A 17 15.90 -8.00 21.80
C GLN A 17 14.86 -7.06 21.18
N ALA A 18 15.31 -6.01 20.48
CA ALA A 18 14.42 -5.03 19.86
C ALA A 18 13.89 -5.46 18.49
N ARG A 19 14.51 -6.46 17.84
CA ARG A 19 14.18 -6.89 16.47
C ARG A 19 12.75 -7.41 16.33
N GLN A 20 12.32 -8.30 17.21
CA GLN A 20 11.00 -8.92 17.12
C GLN A 20 9.86 -7.92 17.39
N PRO A 21 9.91 -7.10 18.46
CA PRO A 21 8.83 -6.14 18.72
C PRO A 21 8.79 -5.02 17.66
N LEU A 22 9.94 -4.62 17.10
CA LEU A 22 9.99 -3.74 15.92
C LEU A 22 9.31 -4.40 14.71
N ALA A 23 9.56 -5.68 14.44
CA ALA A 23 8.89 -6.39 13.37
C ALA A 23 7.37 -6.45 13.60
N ASN A 24 6.93 -6.76 14.83
CA ASN A 24 5.51 -6.77 15.21
C ASN A 24 4.85 -5.41 14.94
N LEU A 25 5.51 -4.30 15.30
CA LEU A 25 5.04 -2.95 15.01
C LEU A 25 4.86 -2.69 13.50
N LEU A 26 5.78 -3.19 12.68
CA LEU A 26 5.69 -3.06 11.21
C LEU A 26 4.60 -3.93 10.60
N CYS A 27 4.21 -5.00 11.30
CA CYS A 27 3.17 -5.92 10.86
C CYS A 27 1.76 -5.46 11.26
N LEU A 28 1.58 -4.45 12.12
CA LEU A 28 0.25 -3.95 12.51
C LEU A 28 -0.71 -3.65 11.34
N PRO A 29 -0.27 -3.08 10.20
CA PRO A 29 -1.15 -2.88 9.04
C PRO A 29 -1.64 -4.19 8.42
N LEU A 30 -1.02 -5.32 8.72
CA LEU A 30 -1.34 -6.64 8.21
C LEU A 30 -2.09 -7.50 9.25
N MET A 31 -2.51 -6.93 10.37
CA MET A 31 -3.27 -7.64 11.41
C MET A 31 -4.77 -7.34 11.30
N PRO A 32 -5.66 -8.21 11.79
CA PRO A 32 -7.08 -7.92 11.87
C PRO A 32 -7.34 -6.57 12.55
N PRO A 33 -8.16 -5.65 11.97
CA PRO A 33 -8.36 -4.31 12.53
C PRO A 33 -8.80 -4.29 14.00
N ALA A 34 -9.62 -5.26 14.41
CA ALA A 34 -10.09 -5.42 15.78
C ALA A 34 -8.96 -5.75 16.78
N GLU A 35 -7.88 -6.39 16.32
CA GLU A 35 -6.75 -6.82 17.16
C GLU A 35 -5.63 -5.77 17.24
N VAL A 36 -5.61 -4.81 16.31
CA VAL A 36 -4.53 -3.81 16.17
C VAL A 36 -4.23 -3.09 17.48
N ILE A 37 -5.25 -2.65 18.20
CA ILE A 37 -5.07 -1.87 19.43
C ILE A 37 -4.43 -2.73 20.52
N GLY A 38 -4.94 -3.95 20.72
CA GLY A 38 -4.41 -4.89 21.71
C GLY A 38 -2.95 -5.27 21.43
N LEU A 39 -2.64 -5.57 20.17
CA LEU A 39 -1.28 -5.87 19.73
C LEU A 39 -0.34 -4.67 19.90
N PHE A 40 -0.82 -3.46 19.63
CA PHE A 40 -0.03 -2.25 19.84
C PHE A 40 0.28 -2.02 21.33
N CYS A 41 -0.68 -2.24 22.23
CA CYS A 41 -0.46 -2.15 23.68
C CYS A 41 0.63 -3.12 24.16
N ALA A 42 0.58 -4.39 23.72
CA ALA A 42 1.62 -5.37 24.04
C ALA A 42 3.02 -4.93 23.58
N ILE A 43 3.12 -4.36 22.37
CA ILE A 43 4.39 -3.83 21.84
C ILE A 43 4.90 -2.64 22.69
N VAL A 44 4.00 -1.77 23.18
CA VAL A 44 4.38 -0.63 24.04
C VAL A 44 4.95 -1.13 25.36
N GLU A 45 4.35 -2.16 25.96
CA GLU A 45 4.84 -2.79 27.19
C GLU A 45 6.25 -3.37 26.98
N GLU A 46 6.46 -4.13 25.90
CA GLU A 46 7.78 -4.66 25.54
C GLU A 46 8.82 -3.56 25.35
N PHE A 47 8.49 -2.50 24.62
CA PHE A 47 9.41 -1.38 24.38
C PHE A 47 9.71 -0.52 25.61
N SER A 48 8.75 -0.41 26.54
CA SER A 48 8.95 0.34 27.78
C SER A 48 10.06 -0.26 28.65
N ASN A 49 10.33 -1.56 28.50
CA ASN A 49 11.39 -2.27 29.19
C ASN A 49 12.75 -2.24 28.47
N MET A 50 12.86 -1.58 27.30
CA MET A 50 14.05 -1.66 26.44
C MET A 50 14.79 -0.33 26.26
N ASP A 51 14.17 0.67 25.61
CA ASP A 51 14.84 1.91 25.22
C ASP A 51 13.83 3.07 25.09
N ASP A 52 14.13 4.21 25.70
CA ASP A 52 13.43 5.49 25.56
C ASP A 52 13.18 5.90 24.10
N LYS A 53 14.07 5.53 23.19
CA LYS A 53 13.94 5.79 21.75
C LYS A 53 12.76 5.03 21.14
N LEU A 54 12.52 3.81 21.58
CA LEU A 54 11.40 2.97 21.14
C LEU A 54 10.10 3.48 21.75
N LEU A 55 10.13 3.95 23.00
CA LEU A 55 8.99 4.62 23.63
C LEU A 55 8.59 5.91 22.87
N LYS A 56 9.56 6.69 22.39
CA LYS A 56 9.29 7.85 21.52
C LYS A 56 8.67 7.45 20.18
N LEU A 57 9.05 6.29 19.64
CA LEU A 57 8.47 5.75 18.41
C LEU A 57 7.00 5.34 18.64
N THR A 58 6.70 4.56 19.67
CA THR A 58 5.31 4.19 20.00
C THR A 58 4.46 5.40 20.34
N GLY A 59 4.99 6.39 21.06
CA GLY A 59 4.27 7.65 21.28
C GLY A 59 3.90 8.38 19.99
N TYR A 60 4.75 8.32 18.95
CA TYR A 60 4.39 8.84 17.63
C TYR A 60 3.30 8.00 16.94
N VAL A 61 3.41 6.66 17.01
CA VAL A 61 2.42 5.76 16.41
C VAL A 61 1.06 5.96 17.06
N LEU A 62 1.01 5.97 18.40
CA LEU A 62 -0.19 6.21 19.20
C LEU A 62 -0.95 7.44 18.70
N ARG A 63 -0.30 8.61 18.70
CA ARG A 63 -0.93 9.90 18.33
C ARG A 63 -1.39 10.04 16.88
N ASN A 64 -0.86 9.22 15.96
CA ASN A 64 -1.12 9.39 14.53
C ASN A 64 -1.99 8.28 13.95
N TYR A 65 -1.99 7.09 14.55
CA TYR A 65 -2.55 5.88 13.96
C TYR A 65 -3.41 5.05 14.91
N ILE A 66 -3.36 5.27 16.24
CA ILE A 66 -4.10 4.45 17.22
C ILE A 66 -5.13 5.30 18.00
N ASP A 67 -4.67 6.32 18.74
CA ASP A 67 -5.51 7.16 19.60
C ASP A 67 -5.89 8.46 18.88
N CYS A 68 -7.20 8.69 18.76
CA CYS A 68 -7.81 9.76 17.95
C CYS A 68 -7.07 9.97 16.61
N PRO A 69 -6.92 8.90 15.80
CA PRO A 69 -5.93 8.91 14.75
C PRO A 69 -6.35 9.87 13.63
N ARG A 70 -5.39 10.64 13.14
CA ARG A 70 -5.58 11.45 11.92
C ARG A 70 -6.01 10.57 10.73
N TYR A 71 -5.63 9.29 10.76
CA TYR A 71 -5.98 8.29 9.77
C TYR A 71 -6.59 7.07 10.48
N PRO A 72 -7.91 6.83 10.37
CA PRO A 72 -8.57 5.65 10.95
C PRO A 72 -7.89 4.33 10.55
N ILE A 73 -7.97 3.32 11.41
CA ILE A 73 -7.33 2.01 11.23
C ILE A 73 -7.70 1.41 9.87
N GLU A 74 -8.97 1.52 9.49
CA GLU A 74 -9.55 1.00 8.26
C GLU A 74 -8.89 1.58 7.00
N LYS A 75 -8.33 2.81 7.09
CA LYS A 75 -7.70 3.46 5.93
C LYS A 75 -6.26 3.04 5.69
N TRP A 76 -5.52 2.67 6.74
CA TRP A 76 -4.11 2.30 6.62
C TRP A 76 -3.85 0.80 6.83
N ASN A 77 -4.79 0.09 7.43
CA ASN A 77 -4.78 -1.36 7.52
C ASN A 77 -4.99 -1.97 6.12
N HIS A 78 -4.37 -3.11 5.89
CA HIS A 78 -4.33 -3.79 4.62
C HIS A 78 -4.78 -5.25 4.73
N PHE A 79 -5.09 -5.76 5.93
CA PHE A 79 -5.42 -7.16 6.18
C PHE A 79 -6.50 -7.69 5.22
N ASN A 80 -7.64 -7.00 5.16
CA ASN A 80 -8.75 -7.39 4.28
C ASN A 80 -8.42 -7.22 2.78
N LEU A 81 -7.45 -6.36 2.45
CA LEU A 81 -7.06 -6.06 1.07
C LEU A 81 -5.94 -6.97 0.55
N ILE A 82 -5.36 -7.85 1.37
CA ILE A 82 -4.24 -8.72 0.95
C ILE A 82 -4.67 -9.62 -0.21
N GLN A 83 -5.92 -10.10 -0.23
CA GLN A 83 -6.44 -10.97 -1.28
C GLN A 83 -6.88 -10.19 -2.52
N GLU A 84 -7.34 -8.96 -2.35
CA GLU A 84 -7.87 -8.11 -3.42
C GLU A 84 -6.78 -7.30 -4.14
N ARG A 85 -5.63 -7.08 -3.48
CA ARG A 85 -4.56 -6.26 -4.03
C ARG A 85 -3.87 -6.96 -5.20
N PRO A 86 -3.58 -6.23 -6.28
CA PRO A 86 -2.71 -6.73 -7.32
C PRO A 86 -1.35 -7.13 -6.72
N ARG A 87 -0.84 -8.31 -7.10
CA ARG A 87 0.46 -8.82 -6.65
C ARG A 87 1.63 -7.88 -6.98
N THR A 88 1.46 -7.02 -8.00
CA THR A 88 2.46 -6.06 -8.44
C THR A 88 1.88 -4.64 -8.53
N ASN A 89 2.75 -3.65 -8.33
CA ASN A 89 2.43 -2.23 -8.49
C ASN A 89 2.47 -1.75 -9.96
N ASN A 90 2.51 -2.67 -10.94
CA ASN A 90 2.61 -2.35 -12.37
C ASN A 90 1.53 -1.36 -12.85
N HIS A 91 0.34 -1.44 -12.27
CA HIS A 91 -0.77 -0.54 -12.57
C HIS A 91 -0.46 0.91 -12.14
N VAL A 92 0.07 1.10 -10.93
CA VAL A 92 0.49 2.41 -10.38
C VAL A 92 1.68 2.96 -11.16
N GLU A 93 2.69 2.14 -11.44
CA GLU A 93 3.85 2.54 -12.24
C GLU A 93 3.47 2.95 -13.65
N GLY A 94 2.55 2.20 -14.28
CA GLY A 94 2.01 2.51 -15.59
C GLY A 94 1.26 3.84 -15.61
N TYR A 95 0.45 4.11 -14.58
CA TYR A 95 -0.25 5.38 -14.41
C TYR A 95 0.74 6.55 -14.27
N HIS A 96 1.71 6.44 -13.35
CA HIS A 96 2.71 7.50 -13.17
C HIS A 96 3.57 7.72 -14.42
N ARG A 97 3.93 6.65 -15.15
CA ARG A 97 4.67 6.77 -16.41
C ARG A 97 3.88 7.58 -17.44
N GLN A 98 2.58 7.30 -17.59
CA GLN A 98 1.72 8.08 -18.49
C GLN A 98 1.60 9.52 -18.02
N LEU A 99 1.33 9.74 -16.74
CA LEU A 99 1.19 11.08 -16.18
C LEU A 99 2.46 11.92 -16.39
N ASN A 100 3.63 11.36 -16.09
CA ASN A 100 4.92 12.03 -16.28
C ASN A 100 5.20 12.33 -17.75
N ALA A 101 4.78 11.46 -18.68
CA ALA A 101 4.92 11.70 -20.11
C ALA A 101 4.09 12.91 -20.59
N HIS A 102 2.95 13.19 -19.95
CA HIS A 102 2.09 14.34 -20.29
C HIS A 102 2.53 15.62 -19.57
N ILE A 103 2.99 15.51 -18.32
CA ILE A 103 3.32 16.64 -17.46
C ILE A 103 4.71 17.23 -17.74
N GLY A 104 5.68 16.40 -18.12
CA GLY A 104 7.07 16.80 -18.28
C GLY A 104 7.82 16.96 -16.93
N ILE A 105 9.06 17.45 -16.99
CA ILE A 105 10.03 17.33 -15.88
C ILE A 105 9.84 18.42 -14.80
N HIS A 106 9.26 19.59 -15.12
CA HIS A 106 9.04 20.67 -14.14
C HIS A 106 7.76 21.48 -14.45
N PRO A 107 6.57 20.91 -14.25
CA PRO A 107 5.32 21.66 -14.42
C PRO A 107 5.19 22.73 -13.34
N ASN A 108 4.52 23.84 -13.67
CA ASN A 108 3.96 24.68 -12.62
C ASN A 108 2.74 23.99 -11.98
N ILE A 109 2.29 24.49 -10.81
CA ILE A 109 1.21 23.86 -10.04
C ILE A 109 -0.11 23.73 -10.82
N TRP A 110 -0.42 24.71 -11.67
CA TRP A 110 -1.65 24.70 -12.48
C TRP A 110 -1.59 23.65 -13.58
N THR A 111 -0.47 23.58 -14.30
CA THR A 111 -0.22 22.55 -15.32
C THR A 111 -0.28 21.16 -14.70
N TRP A 112 0.30 20.98 -13.51
CA TRP A 112 0.23 19.71 -12.80
C TRP A 112 -1.23 19.36 -12.45
N MET A 113 -1.96 20.30 -11.84
CA MET A 113 -3.34 20.06 -11.41
C MET A 113 -4.26 19.72 -12.58
N MET A 114 -4.19 20.46 -13.69
CA MET A 114 -5.00 20.20 -14.88
C MET A 114 -4.72 18.80 -15.47
N ASN A 115 -3.45 18.39 -15.52
CA ASN A 115 -3.09 17.07 -16.05
C ASN A 115 -3.51 15.94 -15.11
N VAL A 116 -3.46 16.16 -13.79
CA VAL A 116 -3.98 15.18 -12.81
C VAL A 116 -5.49 15.02 -12.95
N GLN A 117 -6.24 16.11 -13.04
CA GLN A 117 -7.69 16.08 -13.26
C GLN A 117 -8.05 15.36 -14.56
N LYS A 118 -7.34 15.68 -15.65
CA LYS A 118 -7.54 15.01 -16.94
C LYS A 118 -7.20 13.51 -16.89
N ALA A 119 -6.13 13.13 -16.18
CA ALA A 119 -5.75 11.73 -16.03
C ALA A 119 -6.77 10.93 -15.20
N GLU A 120 -7.36 11.56 -14.19
CA GLU A 120 -8.47 10.98 -13.42
C GLU A 120 -9.70 10.79 -14.30
N GLU A 121 -10.13 11.82 -15.03
CA GLU A 121 -11.29 11.77 -15.92
C GLU A 121 -11.16 10.64 -16.96
N LEU A 122 -10.00 10.54 -17.62
CA LEU A 122 -9.72 9.44 -18.55
C LEU A 122 -9.72 8.06 -17.88
N SER A 123 -9.31 7.99 -16.61
CA SER A 123 -9.33 6.74 -15.85
C SER A 123 -10.77 6.36 -15.49
N ALA A 124 -11.61 7.31 -15.09
CA ALA A 124 -13.01 7.09 -14.77
C ALA A 124 -13.80 6.59 -15.99
N ILE A 125 -13.68 7.30 -17.13
CA ILE A 125 -14.30 6.90 -18.40
C ILE A 125 -13.87 5.48 -18.78
N ARG A 126 -12.58 5.17 -18.59
CA ARG A 126 -12.07 3.84 -18.93
C ARG A 126 -12.63 2.76 -18.01
N VAL A 127 -12.77 3.02 -16.72
CA VAL A 127 -13.37 2.08 -15.78
C VAL A 127 -14.84 1.82 -16.15
N GLU A 128 -15.60 2.89 -16.43
CA GLU A 128 -16.99 2.79 -16.87
C GLU A 128 -17.14 1.94 -18.13
N GLN A 129 -16.32 2.20 -19.16
CA GLN A 129 -16.31 1.40 -20.38
C GLN A 129 -15.92 -0.07 -20.17
N GLU A 130 -14.96 -0.33 -19.28
CA GLU A 130 -14.54 -1.70 -18.97
C GLU A 130 -15.64 -2.46 -18.22
N ASP A 131 -16.41 -1.77 -17.37
CA ASP A 131 -17.54 -2.31 -16.62
C ASP A 131 -18.74 -2.60 -17.54
N GLU A 132 -19.14 -1.65 -18.37
CA GLU A 132 -20.21 -1.82 -19.36
C GLU A 132 -19.96 -2.98 -20.34
N GLN A 133 -18.71 -3.12 -20.78
CA GLN A 133 -18.33 -4.15 -21.76
C GLN A 133 -17.95 -5.48 -21.10
N GLY A 134 -17.82 -5.53 -19.77
CA GLY A 134 -17.31 -6.69 -19.03
C GLY A 134 -15.92 -7.15 -19.46
N ARG A 135 -15.11 -6.29 -20.08
CA ARG A 135 -13.79 -6.63 -20.65
C ARG A 135 -12.85 -5.44 -20.69
N THR A 136 -11.55 -5.71 -20.65
CA THR A 136 -10.55 -4.64 -20.74
C THR A 136 -10.58 -3.93 -22.11
N THR A 137 -10.44 -2.61 -22.08
CA THR A 137 -10.30 -1.75 -23.27
C THR A 137 -8.87 -1.77 -23.82
N ARG A 138 -7.90 -2.23 -23.02
CA ARG A 138 -6.51 -2.34 -23.48
C ARG A 138 -6.33 -3.55 -24.39
N LYS A 139 -5.77 -3.33 -25.58
CA LYS A 139 -5.32 -4.42 -26.45
C LYS A 139 -4.30 -5.28 -25.71
N ARG A 140 -4.66 -6.54 -25.49
CA ARG A 140 -3.76 -7.54 -24.93
C ARG A 140 -2.72 -7.93 -25.97
N LYS A 141 -1.48 -8.18 -25.54
CA LYS A 141 -0.47 -8.80 -26.42
C LYS A 141 -0.92 -10.22 -26.77
N LYS A 142 -0.81 -10.61 -28.05
CA LYS A 142 -1.22 -11.93 -28.55
C LYS A 142 -0.67 -13.08 -27.68
N HIS A 143 0.61 -13.04 -27.35
CA HIS A 143 1.26 -14.03 -26.47
C HIS A 143 0.54 -14.24 -25.12
N ASN A 144 0.06 -13.17 -24.47
CA ASN A 144 -0.64 -13.27 -23.19
C ASN A 144 -2.08 -13.80 -23.37
N VAL A 145 -2.67 -13.63 -24.55
CA VAL A 145 -3.99 -14.20 -24.86
C VAL A 145 -3.83 -15.71 -25.09
N ASP A 146 -2.85 -16.10 -25.89
CA ASP A 146 -2.54 -17.50 -26.19
C ASP A 146 -2.19 -18.28 -24.90
N HIS A 147 -1.43 -17.67 -23.98
CA HIS A 147 -1.09 -18.29 -22.70
C HIS A 147 -2.33 -18.53 -21.80
N ASP A 148 -3.24 -17.55 -21.70
CA ASP A 148 -4.47 -17.71 -20.91
C ASP A 148 -5.40 -18.78 -21.50
N ILE A 149 -5.50 -18.84 -22.83
CA ILE A 149 -6.27 -19.89 -23.53
C ILE A 149 -5.70 -21.26 -23.16
N HIS A 150 -4.37 -21.42 -23.19
CA HIS A 150 -3.73 -22.67 -22.82
C HIS A 150 -3.98 -23.06 -21.35
N LEU A 151 -3.89 -22.09 -20.42
CA LEU A 151 -4.20 -22.30 -19.00
C LEU A 151 -5.68 -22.66 -18.78
N GLY A 152 -6.60 -22.04 -19.53
CA GLY A 152 -8.03 -22.35 -19.50
C GLY A 152 -8.33 -23.77 -19.96
N SER A 153 -7.74 -24.19 -21.08
CA SER A 153 -7.87 -25.56 -21.60
C SER A 153 -7.29 -26.60 -20.64
N ALA A 154 -6.15 -26.31 -20.01
CA ALA A 154 -5.56 -27.20 -19.00
C ALA A 154 -6.42 -27.33 -17.73
N ARG A 155 -7.17 -26.29 -17.36
CA ARG A 155 -8.11 -26.31 -16.22
C ARG A 155 -9.38 -27.12 -16.47
N GLN A 156 -9.82 -27.25 -17.72
CA GLN A 156 -11.01 -28.02 -18.09
C GLN A 156 -10.72 -29.52 -18.32
N ALA A 157 -9.45 -29.89 -18.44
CA ALA A 157 -8.99 -31.26 -18.62
C ALA A 157 -8.71 -32.02 -17.31
N LEU A 158 -8.89 -31.36 -16.16
CA LEU A 158 -8.81 -31.90 -14.80
C LEU A 158 -10.22 -31.97 -14.20
#